data_AF-A0A1J1GW98-F1
#
_entry.id   AF-A0A1J1GW98-F1
#
_cell.length_a   1.000
_cell.length_b   1.000
_cell.length_c   1.000
_cell.angle_alpha   90.00
_cell.angle_beta   90.00
_cell.angle_gamma   90.00
#
_symmetry.space_group_name_H-M   'P 1'
#
loop_
_entity.id
_entity.type
_entity.pdbx_description
1 polymer ?
#
loop_
_entity_poly.entity_id
_entity_poly.type
_entity_poly.pdbx_seq_one_letter_code
_entity_poly.pdbx_strand_id
1 'polypeptide(L)'
;MALLYNDGCENLKGEIIKCFMRIFPLNSYKFTPIVWSYDFLPVKAENDSNNKLNDLSKNIFKYQRYEPYNHSRIIFLSNNDVDGIMFLFEYNALSYKYPSKTYLCRLRKISQKATICEHIDASYLGKTLSFNSYDVINGKDNIINIKRSKNSKHTVTKLKYRDLSFGRNTCHIVKTKYIEENKCMYHLCEVVNGHLSCFNAYYSGRLIFIDDILYSAIEKRKFLYLPGSCLTKDSNFICDPQLCQYNSTQKLTSCEKLEISSIKNVFPSRGILEPAPTYMPISHENRPSSSILLATSLLPFLVMLVFIWCFVYKFLRRRKSKLFINISV
;
A
#
# COMPACT_ATOMS: atom_id res chain seq x y z
N MET A 1 0.76 2.82 -3.35
CA MET A 1 1.84 3.18 -2.42
C MET A 1 1.37 3.24 -0.98
N ALA A 2 2.17 2.72 -0.07
CA ALA A 2 2.00 2.81 1.37
C ALA A 2 3.37 3.03 2.02
N LEU A 3 3.41 3.73 3.15
CA LEU A 3 4.59 3.78 4.00
C LEU A 3 4.48 2.62 4.99
N LEU A 4 5.53 1.82 5.11
CA LEU A 4 5.71 0.89 6.20
C LEU A 4 6.79 1.41 7.16
N TYR A 5 6.49 1.38 8.45
CA TYR A 5 7.43 1.65 9.52
C TYR A 5 7.69 0.40 10.32
N ASN A 6 8.96 0.15 10.58
CA ASN A 6 9.48 -1.04 11.20
C ASN A 6 10.10 -0.65 12.54
N ASP A 7 9.46 -1.04 13.64
CA ASP A 7 9.98 -0.74 14.97
C ASP A 7 11.02 -1.76 15.43
N GLY A 8 10.98 -2.97 14.86
CA GLY A 8 11.94 -4.04 15.08
C GLY A 8 11.33 -5.41 14.84
N CYS A 9 12.17 -6.44 14.84
CA CYS A 9 11.75 -7.83 14.72
C CYS A 9 12.35 -8.68 15.84
N GLU A 10 11.59 -9.68 16.29
CA GLU A 10 12.02 -10.70 17.24
C GLU A 10 12.56 -11.91 16.47
N ASN A 11 13.69 -12.42 16.95
CA ASN A 11 14.34 -13.59 16.40
C ASN A 11 14.29 -14.75 17.39
N LEU A 12 13.98 -15.95 16.91
CA LEU A 12 14.09 -17.19 17.67
C LEU A 12 15.01 -18.14 16.91
N LYS A 13 16.12 -18.56 17.53
CA LYS A 13 17.11 -19.47 16.92
C LYS A 13 17.64 -19.00 15.55
N GLY A 14 17.73 -17.69 15.35
CA GLY A 14 18.22 -17.09 14.10
C GLY A 14 17.15 -16.87 13.02
N GLU A 15 15.90 -17.29 13.25
CA GLU A 15 14.78 -17.02 12.34
C GLU A 15 13.91 -15.88 12.88
N ILE A 16 13.48 -14.99 11.97
CA ILE A 16 12.56 -13.90 12.29
C ILE A 16 11.17 -14.49 12.49
N ILE A 17 10.63 -14.40 13.70
CA ILE A 17 9.32 -14.97 14.06
C ILE A 17 8.21 -13.92 14.03
N LYS A 18 8.53 -12.70 14.44
CA LYS A 18 7.56 -11.60 14.60
C LYS A 18 8.24 -10.29 14.27
N CYS A 19 7.50 -9.39 13.62
CA CYS A 19 7.94 -8.02 13.41
C CYS A 19 6.89 -7.03 13.87
N PHE A 20 7.35 -5.95 14.51
CA PHE A 20 6.54 -4.82 14.92
C PHE A 20 6.51 -3.80 13.77
N MET A 21 5.71 -4.10 12.75
CA MET A 21 5.59 -3.29 11.54
C MET A 21 4.20 -2.69 11.41
N ARG A 22 4.15 -1.45 10.92
CA ARG A 22 2.93 -0.69 10.66
C ARG A 22 2.92 -0.24 9.22
N ILE A 23 1.84 -0.50 8.51
CA ILE A 23 1.67 -0.06 7.13
C ILE A 23 0.57 0.99 7.03
N PHE A 24 0.82 2.03 6.24
CA PHE A 24 -0.09 3.14 6.07
C PHE A 24 -0.26 3.54 4.61
N PRO A 25 -1.47 3.45 4.07
CA PRO A 25 -1.75 3.87 2.70
C PRO A 25 -1.49 5.37 2.51
N LEU A 26 -0.60 5.75 1.59
CA LEU A 26 -0.28 7.17 1.34
C LEU A 26 -1.35 7.88 0.47
N ASN A 27 -2.55 7.32 0.38
CA ASN A 27 -3.66 7.80 -0.46
C ASN A 27 -4.46 8.97 0.17
N SER A 28 -3.92 9.67 1.16
CA SER A 28 -4.65 10.72 1.87
C SER A 28 -4.73 12.03 1.08
N TYR A 29 -5.77 12.81 1.39
CA TYR A 29 -5.94 14.19 0.95
C TYR A 29 -4.69 15.02 1.28
N LYS A 30 -4.32 15.95 0.39
CA LYS A 30 -3.24 16.91 0.66
C LYS A 30 -3.58 17.70 1.94
N PHE A 31 -2.55 18.05 2.73
CA PHE A 31 -2.62 18.97 3.89
C PHE A 31 -3.27 18.46 5.18
N THR A 32 -3.62 17.18 5.28
CA THR A 32 -4.07 16.60 6.56
C THR A 32 -2.94 15.81 7.23
N PRO A 33 -2.66 16.05 8.54
CA PRO A 33 -1.82 15.15 9.31
C PRO A 33 -2.41 13.76 9.23
N ILE A 34 -1.55 12.80 8.92
CA ILE A 34 -1.91 11.41 9.00
C ILE A 34 -1.57 10.95 10.40
N VAL A 35 -2.54 10.37 11.09
CA VAL A 35 -2.30 9.72 12.38
C VAL A 35 -2.55 8.23 12.26
N TRP A 36 -1.62 7.43 12.78
CA TRP A 36 -1.83 6.00 12.93
C TRP A 36 -2.79 5.72 14.09
N SER A 37 -3.86 4.98 13.78
CA SER A 37 -4.78 4.46 14.78
C SER A 37 -4.37 3.04 15.16
N TYR A 38 -4.22 2.83 16.48
CA TYR A 38 -4.34 1.62 17.29
C TYR A 38 -4.52 0.28 16.56
N ASP A 39 -3.40 -0.43 16.35
CA ASP A 39 -2.94 -1.48 17.27
C ASP A 39 -1.55 -1.97 16.84
N PHE A 40 -0.58 -1.98 17.77
CA PHE A 40 0.68 -2.70 17.60
C PHE A 40 0.39 -4.20 17.69
N LEU A 41 -0.14 -4.79 16.62
CA LEU A 41 -0.21 -6.24 16.55
C LEU A 41 1.10 -6.73 15.94
N PRO A 42 1.88 -7.56 16.66
CA PRO A 42 3.05 -8.20 16.09
C PRO A 42 2.60 -8.96 14.86
N VAL A 43 3.25 -8.66 13.74
CA VAL A 43 2.93 -9.26 12.46
C VAL A 43 3.74 -10.54 12.37
N LYS A 44 3.04 -11.68 12.26
CA LYS A 44 3.70 -12.98 12.12
C LYS A 44 4.55 -12.96 10.85
N ALA A 45 5.78 -13.44 10.97
CA ALA A 45 6.67 -13.59 9.84
C ALA A 45 6.69 -15.05 9.38
N GLU A 46 6.53 -15.25 8.08
CA GLU A 46 6.55 -16.56 7.43
C GLU A 46 7.54 -16.51 6.27
N ASN A 47 8.29 -17.59 6.05
CA ASN A 47 9.12 -17.72 4.85
C ASN A 47 8.26 -18.26 3.71
N ASP A 48 8.45 -17.73 2.50
CA ASP A 48 7.83 -18.31 1.31
C ASP A 48 8.41 -19.72 1.06
N SER A 49 7.55 -20.72 1.05
CA SER A 49 7.95 -22.11 0.80
C SER A 49 8.33 -22.36 -0.67
N ASN A 50 8.03 -21.43 -1.58
CA ASN A 50 8.15 -21.61 -3.03
C ASN A 50 9.28 -20.79 -3.70
N ASN A 51 10.49 -20.82 -3.14
CA ASN A 51 11.67 -20.12 -3.66
C ASN A 51 12.03 -20.42 -5.14
N LYS A 52 11.60 -21.56 -5.70
CA LYS A 52 11.94 -21.95 -7.09
C LYS A 52 11.27 -21.09 -8.17
N LEU A 53 10.18 -20.39 -7.85
CA LEU A 53 9.40 -19.62 -8.82
C LEU A 53 9.73 -18.12 -8.81
N ASN A 54 10.64 -17.71 -7.92
CA ASN A 54 11.03 -16.33 -7.74
C ASN A 54 12.44 -16.10 -8.31
N ASP A 55 12.61 -15.07 -9.13
CA ASP A 55 13.92 -14.59 -9.59
C ASP A 55 14.11 -13.14 -9.11
N LEU A 56 14.37 -13.02 -7.81
CA LEU A 56 14.55 -11.73 -7.15
C LEU A 56 15.81 -11.01 -7.63
N SER A 57 16.78 -11.74 -8.19
CA SER A 57 17.95 -11.13 -8.87
C SER A 57 17.55 -10.29 -10.08
N LYS A 58 16.36 -10.52 -10.66
CA LYS A 58 15.76 -9.75 -11.75
C LYS A 58 14.54 -8.94 -11.33
N ASN A 59 14.27 -8.83 -10.02
CA ASN A 59 13.04 -8.28 -9.43
C ASN A 59 11.78 -8.90 -10.05
N ILE A 60 11.75 -10.23 -10.09
CA ILE A 60 10.61 -11.00 -10.59
C ILE A 60 10.19 -12.01 -9.53
N PHE A 61 8.89 -12.13 -9.28
CA PHE A 61 8.34 -13.13 -8.38
C PHE A 61 6.95 -13.57 -8.85
N LYS A 62 6.53 -14.79 -8.51
CA LYS A 62 5.19 -15.26 -8.83
C LYS A 62 4.24 -14.93 -7.69
N TYR A 63 3.20 -14.14 -7.96
CA TYR A 63 2.23 -13.79 -6.93
C TYR A 63 1.19 -14.91 -6.79
N GLN A 64 1.22 -15.60 -5.66
CA GLN A 64 0.39 -16.76 -5.38
C GLN A 64 -0.55 -16.50 -4.20
N ARG A 65 -1.56 -17.35 -4.06
CA ARG A 65 -2.41 -17.34 -2.88
C ARG A 65 -1.70 -18.13 -1.78
N TYR A 66 -1.48 -17.47 -0.65
CA TYR A 66 -1.00 -18.10 0.57
C TYR A 66 -2.19 -18.60 1.41
N GLU A 67 -1.92 -19.50 2.35
CA GLU A 67 -2.97 -20.08 3.19
C GLU A 67 -3.77 -18.99 3.93
N PRO A 68 -5.10 -19.13 4.06
CA PRO A 68 -5.93 -18.17 4.77
C PRO A 68 -5.39 -17.86 6.16
N TYR A 69 -5.27 -16.58 6.50
CA TYR A 69 -4.85 -16.15 7.83
C TYR A 69 -5.69 -14.96 8.27
N ASN A 70 -6.27 -15.05 9.46
CA ASN A 70 -7.24 -14.09 10.01
C ASN A 70 -6.58 -12.88 10.68
N HIS A 71 -5.30 -12.62 10.42
CA HIS A 71 -4.57 -11.46 10.91
C HIS A 71 -3.62 -10.95 9.84
N SER A 72 -3.08 -9.74 10.03
CA SER A 72 -2.00 -9.25 9.17
C SER A 72 -0.75 -10.11 9.34
N ARG A 73 -0.01 -10.34 8.24
CA ARG A 73 1.25 -11.11 8.25
C ARG A 73 2.26 -10.59 7.24
N ILE A 74 3.50 -11.01 7.43
CA ILE A 74 4.62 -10.78 6.51
C ILE A 74 5.06 -12.12 5.93
N ILE A 75 5.25 -12.15 4.61
CA ILE A 75 5.76 -13.32 3.91
C ILE A 75 7.07 -12.93 3.24
N PHE A 76 8.18 -13.48 3.71
CA PHE A 76 9.50 -13.21 3.15
C PHE A 76 9.67 -13.92 1.80
N LEU A 77 9.90 -13.13 0.76
CA LEU A 77 10.35 -13.60 -0.55
C LEU A 77 11.87 -13.77 -0.57
N SER A 78 12.58 -12.90 0.16
CA SER A 78 14.02 -13.00 0.45
C SER A 78 14.26 -12.44 1.85
N ASN A 79 15.07 -13.15 2.64
CA ASN A 79 15.45 -12.77 4.00
C ASN A 79 16.98 -12.67 4.17
N ASN A 80 17.65 -11.97 3.26
CA ASN A 80 19.10 -11.73 3.33
C ASN A 80 19.41 -10.24 3.28
N ASP A 81 20.03 -9.73 4.35
CA ASP A 81 20.47 -8.33 4.46
C ASP A 81 21.52 -7.93 3.39
N VAL A 82 22.18 -8.90 2.74
CA VAL A 82 23.19 -8.62 1.70
C VAL A 82 22.56 -8.10 0.40
N ASP A 83 21.46 -8.73 -0.04
CA ASP A 83 20.76 -8.37 -1.28
C ASP A 83 19.48 -7.54 -1.01
N GLY A 84 19.19 -7.32 0.27
CA GLY A 84 17.98 -6.72 0.79
C GLY A 84 16.88 -7.74 1.03
N ILE A 85 16.07 -7.43 2.03
CA ILE A 85 14.91 -8.20 2.46
C ILE A 85 13.72 -7.79 1.62
N MET A 86 13.09 -8.75 0.97
CA MET A 86 11.90 -8.56 0.14
C MET A 86 10.75 -9.34 0.75
N PHE A 87 9.60 -8.71 0.93
CA PHE A 87 8.46 -9.37 1.55
C PHE A 87 7.13 -8.82 1.08
N LEU A 88 6.11 -9.66 1.21
CA LEU A 88 4.72 -9.28 1.08
C LEU A 88 4.18 -8.93 2.46
N PHE A 89 3.51 -7.78 2.57
CA PHE A 89 2.72 -7.41 3.73
C PHE A 89 1.25 -7.61 3.39
N GLU A 90 0.63 -8.63 4.00
CA GLU A 90 -0.80 -8.89 3.87
C GLU A 90 -1.54 -8.18 5.00
N TYR A 91 -2.32 -7.15 4.66
CA TYR A 91 -3.06 -6.34 5.60
C TYR A 91 -4.49 -6.88 5.81
N ASN A 92 -4.81 -7.25 7.04
CA ASN A 92 -6.10 -7.84 7.41
C ASN A 92 -6.56 -7.33 8.79
N ALA A 93 -7.03 -6.09 8.86
CA ALA A 93 -7.49 -5.47 10.11
C ALA A 93 -8.85 -5.98 10.62
N LEU A 94 -9.67 -6.57 9.75
CA LEU A 94 -11.02 -7.03 10.08
C LEU A 94 -11.08 -8.56 10.26
N SER A 95 -9.92 -9.21 10.37
CA SER A 95 -9.77 -10.64 10.57
C SER A 95 -10.57 -11.51 9.59
N TYR A 96 -10.68 -11.06 8.35
CA TYR A 96 -11.35 -11.81 7.30
C TYR A 96 -10.55 -13.06 6.90
N LYS A 97 -11.19 -14.00 6.20
CA LYS A 97 -10.52 -15.20 5.68
C LYS A 97 -9.36 -14.88 4.73
N TYR A 98 -9.44 -13.75 4.02
CA TYR A 98 -8.42 -13.30 3.08
C TYR A 98 -8.00 -11.87 3.40
N PRO A 99 -6.73 -11.49 3.11
CA PRO A 99 -6.27 -10.15 3.34
C PRO A 99 -7.04 -9.14 2.49
N SER A 100 -7.31 -7.98 3.08
CA SER A 100 -8.00 -6.89 2.39
C SER A 100 -7.10 -6.22 1.34
N LYS A 101 -5.79 -6.15 1.61
CA LYS A 101 -4.78 -5.57 0.72
C LYS A 101 -3.46 -6.29 0.89
N THR A 102 -2.70 -6.39 -0.19
CA THR A 102 -1.34 -6.93 -0.18
C THR A 102 -0.38 -5.88 -0.72
N TYR A 103 0.75 -5.71 -0.04
CA TYR A 103 1.78 -4.76 -0.43
C TYR A 103 3.11 -5.47 -0.63
N LEU A 104 3.85 -5.12 -1.69
CA LEU A 104 5.24 -5.53 -1.87
C LEU A 104 6.16 -4.49 -1.23
N CYS A 105 7.00 -4.94 -0.31
CA CYS A 105 7.91 -4.12 0.46
C CYS A 105 9.35 -4.59 0.30
N ARG A 106 10.27 -3.66 0.51
CA ARG A 106 11.72 -3.92 0.60
C ARG A 106 12.31 -3.24 1.81
N LEU A 107 13.23 -3.90 2.48
CA LEU A 107 14.15 -3.27 3.42
C LEU A 107 15.56 -3.61 2.97
N ARG A 108 16.49 -2.65 3.00
CA ARG A 108 17.90 -2.95 2.75
C ARG A 108 18.49 -3.81 3.87
N LYS A 109 18.14 -3.50 5.11
CA LYS A 109 18.55 -4.19 6.33
C LYS A 109 17.37 -4.32 7.28
N ILE A 110 17.33 -5.37 8.10
CA ILE A 110 16.21 -5.59 9.03
C ILE A 110 16.00 -4.44 10.02
N SER A 111 17.06 -3.69 10.33
CA SER A 111 17.01 -2.53 11.24
C SER A 111 16.51 -1.24 10.59
N GLN A 112 16.26 -1.23 9.27
CA GLN A 112 15.76 -0.06 8.57
C GLN A 112 14.35 0.27 9.05
N LYS A 113 14.16 1.52 9.51
CA LYS A 113 12.93 1.97 10.16
C LYS A 113 11.78 2.28 9.20
N ALA A 114 12.05 2.60 7.92
CA ALA A 114 11.00 3.02 6.99
C ALA A 114 11.20 2.46 5.58
N THR A 115 10.10 2.17 4.89
CA THR A 115 10.09 1.77 3.48
C THR A 115 8.79 2.18 2.79
N ILE A 116 8.84 2.51 1.51
CA ILE A 116 7.65 2.74 0.69
C ILE A 116 7.32 1.45 -0.06
N CYS A 117 6.20 0.84 0.29
CA CYS A 117 5.67 -0.35 -0.34
C CYS A 117 4.70 0.00 -1.47
N GLU A 118 4.61 -0.89 -2.46
CA GLU A 118 3.62 -0.77 -3.53
C GLU A 118 2.47 -1.77 -3.36
N HIS A 119 1.25 -1.32 -3.64
CA HIS A 119 0.07 -2.17 -3.57
C HIS A 119 0.05 -3.14 -4.75
N ILE A 120 -0.24 -4.42 -4.49
CA ILE A 120 -0.43 -5.44 -5.52
C ILE A 120 -1.92 -5.56 -5.82
N ASP A 121 -2.29 -5.43 -7.09
CA ASP A 121 -3.66 -5.62 -7.53
C ASP A 121 -4.09 -7.09 -7.35
N ALA A 122 -5.29 -7.32 -6.81
CA ALA A 122 -5.82 -8.68 -6.61
C ALA A 122 -5.98 -9.45 -7.93
N SER A 123 -6.19 -8.76 -9.06
CA SER A 123 -6.26 -9.35 -10.41
C SER A 123 -4.91 -9.88 -10.93
N TYR A 124 -3.82 -9.64 -10.20
CA TYR A 124 -2.49 -10.15 -10.51
C TYR A 124 -2.24 -11.52 -9.91
N LEU A 125 -3.19 -12.07 -9.15
CA LEU A 125 -3.10 -13.40 -8.57
C LEU A 125 -2.80 -14.46 -9.65
N GLY A 126 -1.82 -15.33 -9.37
CA GLY A 126 -1.36 -16.38 -10.28
C GLY A 126 -0.36 -15.92 -11.34
N LYS A 127 -0.11 -14.61 -11.47
CA LYS A 127 0.80 -14.07 -12.49
C LYS A 127 2.21 -13.87 -11.94
N THR A 128 3.19 -14.02 -12.82
CA THR A 128 4.56 -13.56 -12.57
C THR A 128 4.63 -12.03 -12.65
N LEU A 129 5.08 -11.37 -11.58
CA LEU A 129 5.16 -9.92 -11.45
C LEU A 129 6.61 -9.45 -11.57
N SER A 130 6.77 -8.29 -12.18
CA SER A 130 8.02 -7.53 -12.27
C SER A 130 7.87 -6.23 -11.49
N PHE A 131 8.96 -5.76 -10.90
CA PHE A 131 8.97 -4.50 -10.14
C PHE A 131 10.31 -3.77 -10.21
N ASN A 132 10.28 -2.48 -9.85
CA ASN A 132 11.48 -1.68 -9.61
C ASN A 132 11.72 -1.54 -8.11
N SER A 133 12.98 -1.55 -7.71
CA SER A 133 13.38 -1.38 -6.31
C SER A 133 14.44 -0.31 -6.16
N TYR A 134 14.35 0.45 -5.07
CA TYR A 134 15.21 1.59 -4.79
C TYR A 134 15.69 1.53 -3.36
N ASP A 135 16.97 1.84 -3.13
CA ASP A 135 17.54 2.05 -1.80
C ASP A 135 18.19 3.44 -1.76
N VAL A 136 17.77 4.29 -0.83
CA VAL A 136 18.35 5.61 -0.60
C VAL A 136 19.13 5.60 0.70
N ILE A 137 20.42 5.93 0.59
CA ILE A 137 21.38 5.86 1.68
C ILE A 137 21.92 7.25 2.00
N ASN A 138 22.20 7.48 3.27
CA ASN A 138 22.79 8.73 3.72
C ASN A 138 24.29 8.75 3.41
N GLY A 139 24.79 9.87 2.88
CA GLY A 139 26.12 9.99 2.32
C GLY A 139 27.32 9.69 3.23
N LYS A 140 27.10 9.52 4.54
CA LYS A 140 28.14 9.20 5.54
C LYS A 140 28.52 7.72 5.59
N ASP A 141 27.69 6.81 5.07
CA ASP A 141 27.97 5.37 5.14
C ASP A 141 29.04 4.96 4.12
N ASN A 142 29.99 4.12 4.57
CA ASN A 142 31.11 3.64 3.77
C ASN A 142 30.60 2.78 2.59
N ILE A 143 30.96 3.21 1.38
CA ILE A 143 30.55 2.63 0.10
C ILE A 143 31.07 1.19 -0.08
N ILE A 144 32.13 0.82 0.64
CA ILE A 144 32.90 -0.42 0.43
C ILE A 144 32.05 -1.69 0.63
N ASN A 145 30.95 -1.62 1.41
CA ASN A 145 30.04 -2.75 1.64
C ASN A 145 28.76 -2.71 0.77
N ILE A 146 28.61 -1.75 -0.14
CA ILE A 146 27.44 -1.69 -1.02
C ILE A 146 27.72 -2.56 -2.24
N LYS A 147 27.42 -3.86 -2.15
CA LYS A 147 27.31 -4.68 -3.36
C LYS A 147 26.25 -4.06 -4.25
N ARG A 148 26.67 -3.43 -5.35
CA ARG A 148 25.74 -3.02 -6.39
C ARG A 148 25.08 -4.28 -6.93
N SER A 149 23.79 -4.43 -6.67
CA SER A 149 23.01 -5.46 -7.35
C SER A 149 23.21 -5.30 -8.86
N LYS A 150 23.54 -6.38 -9.56
CA LYS A 150 23.65 -6.38 -11.03
C LYS A 150 22.28 -6.22 -11.72
N ASN A 151 21.21 -6.11 -10.93
CA ASN A 151 19.85 -5.98 -11.41
C ASN A 151 19.59 -4.58 -11.99
N SER A 152 19.25 -4.50 -13.27
CA SER A 152 18.91 -3.25 -13.96
C SER A 152 17.64 -2.57 -13.44
N LYS A 153 16.78 -3.29 -12.72
CA LYS A 153 15.57 -2.75 -12.09
C LYS A 153 15.78 -2.33 -10.63
N HIS A 154 17.02 -2.45 -10.12
CA HIS A 154 17.40 -1.99 -8.80
C HIS A 154 18.28 -0.74 -8.91
N THR A 155 18.04 0.25 -8.07
CA THR A 155 18.85 1.47 -8.02
C THR A 155 19.20 1.82 -6.58
N VAL A 156 20.49 2.05 -6.33
CA VAL A 156 20.98 2.58 -5.06
C VAL A 156 21.38 4.03 -5.26
N THR A 157 20.76 4.93 -4.52
CA THR A 157 21.03 6.37 -4.58
C THR A 157 21.67 6.84 -3.30
N LYS A 158 22.88 7.40 -3.42
CA LYS A 158 23.55 8.09 -2.31
C LYS A 158 23.09 9.53 -2.28
N LEU A 159 22.48 9.96 -1.18
CA LEU A 159 21.95 11.30 -1.02
C LEU A 159 22.61 11.99 0.17
N LYS A 160 22.93 13.27 0.02
CA LYS A 160 23.29 14.12 1.16
C LYS A 160 21.99 14.60 1.80
N TYR A 161 21.61 13.97 2.89
CA TYR A 161 20.38 14.30 3.60
C TYR A 161 20.48 15.68 4.21
N ARG A 162 19.40 16.45 4.07
CA ARG A 162 19.26 17.76 4.74
C ARG A 162 19.34 17.59 6.25
N ASP A 163 19.92 18.60 6.90
CA ASP A 163 19.94 18.73 8.35
C ASP A 163 18.71 19.53 8.77
N LEU A 164 17.58 18.82 8.92
CA LEU A 164 16.33 19.44 9.31
C LEU A 164 16.20 19.48 10.83
N SER A 165 15.69 20.59 11.32
CA SER A 165 15.22 20.75 12.70
C SER A 165 13.73 21.02 12.69
N PHE A 166 13.00 20.44 13.63
CA PHE A 166 11.57 20.55 13.74
C PHE A 166 11.14 21.51 14.84
N GLY A 167 10.07 22.25 14.59
CA GLY A 167 9.39 23.02 15.61
C GLY A 167 7.87 23.02 15.44
N ARG A 168 7.19 23.35 16.53
CA ARG A 168 5.75 23.59 16.59
C ARG A 168 5.54 25.08 16.77
N ASN A 169 4.65 25.65 15.96
CA ASN A 169 4.22 27.04 16.11
C ASN A 169 2.85 27.11 16.83
N THR A 170 2.27 28.30 16.88
CA THR A 170 0.96 28.59 17.47
C THR A 170 -0.11 27.62 16.96
N CYS A 171 -0.98 27.22 17.89
CA CYS A 171 -2.17 26.44 17.58
C CYS A 171 -3.36 27.36 17.49
N HIS A 172 -4.19 27.14 16.48
CA HIS A 172 -5.38 27.92 16.23
C HIS A 172 -6.62 27.03 16.36
N ILE A 173 -7.64 27.54 17.02
CA ILE A 173 -8.94 26.89 17.06
C ILE A 173 -9.59 27.13 15.69
N VAL A 174 -9.76 26.05 14.93
CA VAL A 174 -10.50 26.05 13.67
C VAL A 174 -11.91 25.57 13.97
N LYS A 175 -12.85 26.51 13.88
CA LYS A 175 -14.27 26.24 14.09
C LYS A 175 -15.00 26.18 12.76
N THR A 176 -15.61 25.04 12.48
CA THR A 176 -16.56 24.85 11.38
C THR A 176 -17.97 24.77 11.96
N LYS A 177 -18.99 24.66 11.09
CA LYS A 177 -20.40 24.54 11.52
C LYS A 177 -20.65 23.36 12.48
N TYR A 178 -19.84 22.30 12.42
CA TYR A 178 -20.07 21.06 13.15
C TYR A 178 -18.89 20.61 14.03
N ILE A 179 -17.70 21.17 13.83
CA ILE A 179 -16.46 20.69 14.46
C ILE A 179 -15.62 21.88 14.91
N GLU A 180 -15.16 21.85 16.16
CA GLU A 180 -14.16 22.76 16.71
C GLU A 180 -12.89 21.96 17.01
N GLU A 181 -11.82 22.25 16.26
CA GLU A 181 -10.54 21.53 16.36
C GLU A 181 -9.40 22.51 16.66
N ASN A 182 -8.57 22.19 17.66
CA ASN A 182 -7.33 22.92 17.90
C ASN A 182 -6.23 22.41 16.96
N LYS A 183 -5.90 23.17 15.92
CA LYS A 183 -4.88 22.80 14.91
C LYS A 183 -3.58 23.53 15.12
N CYS A 184 -2.52 22.77 15.32
CA CYS A 184 -1.17 23.29 15.45
C CYS A 184 -0.44 23.28 14.12
N MET A 185 0.28 24.36 13.85
CA MET A 185 1.19 24.43 12.71
C MET A 185 2.55 23.85 13.08
N TYR A 186 3.12 23.02 12.20
CA TYR A 186 4.45 22.45 12.36
C TYR A 186 5.36 22.93 11.23
N HIS A 187 6.60 23.21 11.57
CA HIS A 187 7.60 23.70 10.62
C HIS A 187 8.88 22.89 10.71
N LEU A 188 9.56 22.79 9.58
CA LEU A 188 10.90 22.25 9.46
C LEU A 188 11.81 23.39 9.05
N CYS A 189 12.97 23.46 9.68
CA CYS A 189 13.98 24.47 9.42
C CYS A 189 15.29 23.81 9.01
N GLU A 190 16.04 24.48 8.15
CA GLU A 190 17.41 24.14 7.80
C GLU A 190 18.26 25.41 7.77
N VAL A 191 19.56 25.25 7.95
CA VAL A 191 20.52 26.36 7.83
C VAL A 191 21.06 26.38 6.41
N VAL A 192 20.72 27.42 5.66
CA VAL A 192 21.19 27.63 4.28
C VAL A 192 22.03 28.90 4.27
N ASN A 193 23.31 28.78 3.92
CA ASN A 193 24.26 29.91 3.88
C ASN A 193 24.30 30.72 5.18
N GLY A 194 24.21 30.05 6.33
CA GLY A 194 24.21 30.71 7.65
C GLY A 194 22.86 31.28 8.10
N HIS A 195 21.84 31.28 7.24
CA HIS A 195 20.49 31.73 7.58
C HIS A 195 19.56 30.56 7.86
N LEU A 196 18.73 30.71 8.90
CA LEU A 196 17.69 29.76 9.23
C LEU A 196 16.50 29.93 8.26
N SER A 197 16.27 28.94 7.41
CA SER A 197 15.13 28.89 6.50
C SER A 197 14.12 27.86 7.03
N CYS A 198 12.88 28.29 7.25
CA CYS A 198 11.82 27.43 7.77
C CYS A 198 10.66 27.33 6.79
N PHE A 199 10.12 26.13 6.64
CA PHE A 199 8.95 25.86 5.79
C PHE A 199 7.93 25.03 6.56
N ASN A 200 6.66 25.20 6.18
CA ASN A 200 5.58 24.45 6.81
C ASN A 200 5.61 22.99 6.33
N ALA A 201 5.72 22.08 7.29
CA ALA A 201 5.93 20.67 7.05
C ALA A 201 4.72 19.96 6.39
N TYR A 202 3.52 20.54 6.49
CA TYR A 202 2.33 20.01 5.83
C TYR A 202 2.27 20.30 4.33
N TYR A 203 2.92 21.38 3.88
CA TYR A 203 2.87 21.81 2.48
C TYR A 203 4.05 21.26 1.66
N SER A 204 5.20 21.05 2.30
CA SER A 204 6.42 20.57 1.64
C SER A 204 6.50 19.04 1.53
N GLY A 205 5.57 18.30 2.15
CA GLY A 205 5.60 16.84 2.20
C GLY A 205 4.40 16.23 2.94
N ARG A 206 4.69 15.21 3.73
CA ARG A 206 3.72 14.51 4.60
C ARG A 206 4.31 14.35 5.99
N LEU A 207 3.56 14.76 6.99
CA LEU A 207 3.82 14.47 8.39
C LEU A 207 2.94 13.30 8.84
N ILE A 208 3.59 12.28 9.38
CA ILE A 208 2.95 11.03 9.80
C ILE A 208 3.29 10.81 11.26
N PHE A 209 2.29 10.85 12.12
CA PHE A 209 2.47 10.61 13.55
C PHE A 209 2.65 9.11 13.80
N ILE A 210 3.77 8.75 14.42
CA ILE A 210 4.12 7.36 14.74
C ILE A 210 3.53 6.96 16.11
N ASP A 211 3.29 7.93 16.99
CA ASP A 211 2.91 7.63 18.37
C ASP A 211 1.42 7.52 18.62
N ASP A 212 1.14 6.87 19.74
CA ASP A 212 -0.17 6.60 20.29
C ASP A 212 -0.82 7.89 20.85
N ILE A 213 -1.94 8.32 20.25
CA ILE A 213 -2.60 9.60 20.59
C ILE A 213 -3.09 9.64 22.04
N LEU A 214 -3.57 8.52 22.58
CA LEU A 214 -4.20 8.41 23.91
C LEU A 214 -3.21 8.54 25.08
N TYR A 215 -1.94 8.15 24.92
CA TYR A 215 -1.01 8.03 26.06
C TYR A 215 0.22 8.94 25.99
N SER A 216 0.51 9.54 24.83
CA SER A 216 1.66 10.43 24.70
C SER A 216 1.32 11.87 25.06
N ALA A 217 1.87 12.37 26.17
CA ALA A 217 2.05 13.80 26.37
C ALA A 217 2.68 14.39 25.10
N ILE A 218 2.19 15.56 24.65
CA ILE A 218 2.57 16.14 23.36
C ILE A 218 4.10 16.19 23.19
N GLU A 219 4.82 16.41 24.28
CA GLU A 219 6.29 16.50 24.47
C GLU A 219 7.09 15.21 24.21
N LYS A 220 6.43 14.09 23.85
CA LYS A 220 7.14 12.86 23.46
C LYS A 220 6.79 12.38 22.06
N ARG A 221 5.98 13.14 21.31
CA ARG A 221 5.46 12.71 20.02
C ARG A 221 6.56 12.64 18.96
N LYS A 222 6.73 11.44 18.39
CA LYS A 222 7.51 11.14 17.20
C LYS A 222 6.64 11.21 15.96
N PHE A 223 7.23 11.74 14.91
CA PHE A 223 6.60 11.78 13.61
C PHE A 223 7.65 11.58 12.52
N LEU A 224 7.23 10.91 11.48
CA LEU A 224 8.00 10.75 10.26
C LEU A 224 7.63 11.87 9.30
N TYR A 225 8.62 12.59 8.83
CA TYR A 225 8.48 13.50 7.71
C TYR A 225 8.91 12.80 6.42
N LEU A 226 7.99 12.72 5.46
CA LEU A 226 8.25 12.32 4.09
C LEU A 226 8.21 13.55 3.17
N PRO A 227 9.35 13.98 2.61
CA PRO A 227 9.39 15.00 1.57
C PRO A 227 8.46 14.67 0.39
N GLY A 228 7.93 15.71 -0.27
CA GLY A 228 7.08 15.51 -1.46
C GLY A 228 7.74 14.69 -2.57
N SER A 229 9.07 14.74 -2.70
CA SER A 229 9.84 13.94 -3.66
C SER A 229 9.76 12.42 -3.39
N CYS A 230 9.48 12.00 -2.17
CA CYS A 230 9.27 10.59 -1.82
C CYS A 230 7.95 10.03 -2.38
N LEU A 231 7.00 10.91 -2.70
CA LEU A 231 5.63 10.56 -3.06
C LEU A 231 5.41 10.53 -4.57
N THR A 232 6.40 10.95 -5.36
CA THR A 232 6.32 10.92 -6.82
C THR A 232 6.37 9.47 -7.31
N LYS A 233 5.67 9.17 -8.41
CA LYS A 233 5.72 7.84 -9.03
C LYS A 233 6.95 7.64 -9.93
N ASP A 234 7.76 8.68 -10.09
CA ASP A 234 8.84 8.73 -11.06
C ASP A 234 9.97 7.73 -10.73
N SER A 235 10.72 7.37 -11.77
CA SER A 235 11.84 6.42 -11.72
C SER A 235 13.05 6.93 -10.94
N ASN A 236 13.19 8.26 -10.79
CA ASN A 236 14.25 8.87 -9.98
C ASN A 236 13.76 9.02 -8.54
N PHE A 237 13.86 7.94 -7.76
CA PHE A 237 13.46 7.95 -6.36
C PHE A 237 14.49 8.71 -5.50
N ILE A 238 14.23 10.00 -5.28
CA ILE A 238 15.02 10.87 -4.41
C ILE A 238 14.18 11.16 -3.17
N CYS A 239 14.56 10.58 -2.04
CA CYS A 239 13.80 10.67 -0.81
C CYS A 239 14.75 10.78 0.38
N ASP A 240 14.69 11.89 1.11
CA ASP A 240 15.44 12.11 2.36
C ASP A 240 14.48 12.19 3.56
N PRO A 241 13.85 11.08 3.95
CA PRO A 241 12.90 11.08 5.05
C PRO A 241 13.61 11.30 6.38
N GLN A 242 12.89 11.90 7.31
CA GLN A 242 13.42 12.30 8.61
C GLN A 242 12.48 11.82 9.71
N LEU A 243 13.05 11.26 10.78
CA LEU A 243 12.34 10.97 12.01
C LEU A 243 12.61 12.10 12.99
N CYS A 244 11.56 12.76 13.43
CA CYS A 244 11.68 13.90 14.30
C CYS A 244 10.88 13.63 15.58
N GLN A 245 11.38 14.16 16.70
CA GLN A 245 10.70 14.09 17.98
C GLN A 245 10.47 15.51 18.49
N TYR A 246 9.24 15.75 18.93
CA TYR A 246 8.90 16.99 19.59
C TYR A 246 9.24 16.88 21.08
N ASN A 247 10.08 17.77 21.60
CA ASN A 247 10.49 17.79 23.01
C ASN A 247 9.96 18.99 23.80
N SER A 248 9.78 20.17 23.18
CA SER A 248 9.21 21.35 23.86
C SER A 248 8.68 22.40 22.86
N THR A 249 7.85 23.33 23.34
CA THR A 249 7.27 24.44 22.56
C THR A 249 8.26 25.51 22.13
N GLN A 250 9.43 25.63 22.78
CA GLN A 250 10.30 26.81 22.63
C GLN A 250 11.61 26.53 21.88
N LYS A 251 11.93 25.27 21.55
CA LYS A 251 13.20 24.90 20.90
C LYS A 251 12.98 24.05 19.67
N LEU A 252 13.76 24.35 18.64
CA LEU A 252 13.91 23.48 17.48
C LEU A 252 14.66 22.20 17.90
N THR A 253 14.11 21.04 17.56
CA THR A 253 14.76 19.74 17.78
C THR A 253 15.32 19.21 16.46
N SER A 254 16.58 18.80 16.46
CA SER A 254 17.17 18.15 15.28
C SER A 254 16.46 16.83 14.97
N CYS A 255 16.23 16.56 13.69
CA CYS A 255 15.66 15.31 13.22
C CYS A 255 16.74 14.28 12.89
N GLU A 256 16.41 13.01 13.13
CA GLU A 256 17.20 11.86 12.71
C GLU A 256 16.98 11.55 11.23
N LYS A 257 18.08 11.36 10.52
CA LYS A 257 18.10 11.02 9.08
C LYS A 257 17.83 9.54 8.91
N LEU A 258 16.81 9.18 8.13
CA LEU A 258 16.44 7.78 7.93
C LEU A 258 16.78 7.28 6.52
N GLU A 259 17.54 6.20 6.45
CA GLU A 259 17.64 5.42 5.20
C GLU A 259 16.27 4.84 4.84
N ILE A 260 15.99 4.76 3.55
CA ILE A 260 14.69 4.30 3.06
C ILE A 260 14.83 3.48 1.78
N SER A 261 14.00 2.46 1.68
CA SER A 261 13.82 1.67 0.46
C SER A 261 12.45 1.96 -0.14
N SER A 262 12.31 1.69 -1.42
CA SER A 262 11.03 1.78 -2.09
C SER A 262 10.86 0.69 -3.14
N ILE A 263 9.63 0.18 -3.23
CA ILE A 263 9.15 -0.60 -4.37
C ILE A 263 8.23 0.28 -5.19
N LYS A 264 8.42 0.24 -6.52
CA LYS A 264 7.54 0.92 -7.47
C LYS A 264 7.27 0.05 -8.69
N ASN A 265 6.23 0.40 -9.43
CA ASN A 265 5.89 -0.20 -10.72
C ASN A 265 5.79 -1.73 -10.64
N VAL A 266 4.91 -2.23 -9.77
CA VAL A 266 4.60 -3.65 -9.74
C VAL A 266 3.57 -3.95 -10.83
N PHE A 267 3.95 -4.78 -11.81
CA PHE A 267 3.08 -5.15 -12.93
C PHE A 267 3.34 -6.58 -13.40
N PRO A 268 2.37 -7.23 -14.06
CA PRO A 268 2.58 -8.55 -14.65
C PRO A 268 3.70 -8.52 -15.70
N SER A 269 4.66 -9.41 -15.57
CA SER A 269 5.71 -9.65 -16.57
C SER A 269 5.07 -10.04 -17.91
N ARG A 270 5.49 -9.40 -19.01
CA ARG A 270 4.96 -9.68 -20.36
C ARG A 270 5.41 -11.03 -20.95
N GLY A 271 6.00 -11.92 -20.15
CA GLY A 271 6.74 -13.08 -20.67
C GLY A 271 6.06 -14.45 -20.59
N ILE A 272 5.03 -14.66 -19.77
CA ILE A 272 4.47 -16.01 -19.58
C ILE A 272 2.95 -15.91 -19.46
N LEU A 273 2.25 -16.41 -20.49
CA LEU A 273 0.82 -16.65 -20.43
C LEU A 273 0.59 -17.84 -19.50
N GLU A 274 0.56 -17.57 -18.20
CA GLU A 274 0.27 -18.60 -17.21
C GLU A 274 -1.24 -18.89 -17.20
N PRO A 275 -1.65 -20.17 -17.07
CA PRO A 275 -3.06 -20.52 -17.02
C PRO A 275 -3.74 -19.73 -15.91
N ALA A 276 -4.93 -19.20 -16.22
CA ALA A 276 -5.73 -18.45 -15.27
C ALA A 276 -5.89 -19.26 -13.97
N PRO A 277 -5.72 -18.64 -12.78
CA PRO A 277 -5.94 -19.36 -11.54
C PRO A 277 -7.34 -19.95 -11.53
N THR A 278 -7.46 -21.22 -11.12
CA THR A 278 -8.72 -22.00 -11.13
C THR A 278 -9.80 -21.40 -10.23
N TYR A 279 -9.48 -20.36 -9.46
CA TYR A 279 -10.38 -19.66 -8.57
C TYR A 279 -10.21 -18.15 -8.73
N MET A 280 -11.18 -17.50 -9.40
CA MET A 280 -11.30 -16.05 -9.40
C MET A 280 -11.56 -15.56 -7.96
N PRO A 281 -10.83 -14.57 -7.45
CA PRO A 281 -11.24 -13.89 -6.24
C PRO A 281 -12.54 -13.15 -6.53
N ILE A 282 -13.57 -13.40 -5.71
CA ILE A 282 -14.73 -12.52 -5.63
C ILE A 282 -14.21 -11.22 -5.01
N SER A 283 -13.83 -10.28 -5.86
CA SER A 283 -13.67 -8.89 -5.47
C SER A 283 -15.05 -8.42 -5.03
N HIS A 284 -15.23 -8.05 -3.77
CA HIS A 284 -16.38 -7.27 -3.34
C HIS A 284 -16.23 -5.83 -3.87
N GLU A 285 -16.18 -5.67 -5.18
CA GLU A 285 -16.56 -4.41 -5.81
C GLU A 285 -18.07 -4.47 -6.01
N ASN A 286 -18.80 -3.55 -5.37
CA ASN A 286 -20.23 -3.32 -5.59
C ASN A 286 -20.53 -2.75 -7.00
N ARG A 287 -19.71 -3.08 -7.99
CA ARG A 287 -19.99 -2.82 -9.40
C ARG A 287 -20.48 -4.11 -10.02
N PRO A 288 -21.77 -4.24 -10.36
CA PRO A 288 -22.22 -5.38 -11.14
C PRO A 288 -21.39 -5.44 -12.42
N SER A 289 -20.84 -6.61 -12.72
CA SER A 289 -20.08 -6.84 -13.95
C SER A 289 -20.96 -6.50 -15.16
N SER A 290 -20.34 -6.08 -16.26
CA SER A 290 -21.05 -5.75 -17.50
C SER A 290 -21.97 -6.89 -17.97
N SER A 291 -21.59 -8.14 -17.71
CA SER A 291 -22.40 -9.33 -17.97
C SER A 291 -23.64 -9.42 -17.07
N ILE A 292 -23.54 -9.07 -15.79
CA ILE A 292 -24.69 -9.01 -14.87
C ILE A 292 -25.63 -7.88 -15.27
N LEU A 293 -25.10 -6.70 -15.62
CA LEU A 293 -25.89 -5.58 -16.13
C LEU A 293 -26.65 -5.96 -17.41
N LEU A 294 -25.97 -6.59 -18.37
CA LEU A 294 -26.61 -7.10 -19.58
C LEU A 294 -27.68 -8.16 -19.27
N ALA A 295 -27.38 -9.13 -18.40
CA ALA A 295 -28.33 -10.16 -18.00
C ALA A 295 -29.57 -9.58 -17.29
N THR A 296 -29.39 -8.61 -16.39
CA THR A 296 -30.50 -7.92 -15.71
C THR A 296 -31.32 -7.05 -16.64
N SER A 297 -30.71 -6.49 -17.70
CA SER A 297 -31.44 -5.75 -18.73
C SER A 297 -32.22 -6.66 -19.70
N LEU A 298 -31.73 -7.87 -19.99
CA LEU A 298 -32.31 -8.77 -21.00
C LEU A 298 -33.38 -9.72 -20.44
N LEU A 299 -33.33 -10.05 -19.14
CA LEU A 299 -34.33 -10.91 -18.48
C LEU A 299 -35.78 -10.45 -18.68
N PRO A 300 -36.15 -9.16 -18.45
CA PRO A 300 -37.52 -8.71 -18.66
C PRO A 300 -37.98 -8.82 -20.13
N PHE A 301 -37.08 -8.65 -21.11
CA PHE A 301 -37.41 -8.82 -22.53
C PHE A 301 -37.68 -10.28 -22.90
N LEU A 302 -36.92 -11.23 -22.34
CA LEU A 302 -37.15 -12.66 -22.56
C LEU A 302 -38.49 -13.12 -21.98
N VAL A 303 -38.84 -12.65 -20.78
CA VAL A 303 -40.14 -12.93 -20.17
C VAL A 303 -41.28 -12.38 -21.05
N MET A 304 -41.15 -11.15 -21.54
CA MET A 304 -42.14 -10.55 -22.45
C MET A 304 -42.28 -11.33 -23.76
N LEU A 305 -41.17 -11.81 -24.34
CA LEU A 305 -41.19 -12.65 -25.55
C LEU A 305 -41.95 -13.96 -25.33
N VAL A 306 -41.80 -14.60 -24.17
CA VAL A 306 -42.56 -15.81 -23.83
C VAL A 306 -44.05 -15.50 -23.74
N PHE A 307 -44.44 -14.39 -23.09
CA PHE A 307 -45.85 -13.99 -23.03
C PHE A 307 -46.43 -13.67 -24.41
N ILE A 308 -45.68 -12.96 -25.25
CA ILE A 308 -46.09 -12.67 -26.63
C ILE A 308 -46.25 -13.96 -27.42
N TRP A 309 -45.31 -14.91 -27.32
CA TRP A 309 -45.40 -16.19 -28.01
C TRP A 309 -46.60 -16.99 -27.52
N CYS A 310 -46.83 -17.10 -26.22
CA CYS A 310 -48.00 -17.77 -25.66
C CYS A 310 -49.31 -17.12 -26.12
N PHE A 311 -49.35 -15.78 -26.20
CA PHE A 311 -50.50 -15.04 -26.70
C PHE A 311 -50.75 -15.30 -28.19
N VAL A 312 -49.72 -15.21 -29.02
CA VAL A 312 -49.79 -15.50 -30.46
C VAL A 312 -50.21 -16.95 -30.71
N TYR A 313 -49.63 -17.91 -29.97
CA TYR A 313 -49.99 -19.31 -30.05
C TYR A 313 -51.47 -19.55 -29.68
N LYS A 314 -51.94 -18.94 -28.60
CA LYS A 314 -53.36 -19.03 -28.18
C LYS A 314 -54.29 -18.39 -29.21
N PHE A 315 -53.89 -17.27 -29.82
CA PHE A 315 -54.66 -16.60 -30.87
C PHE A 315 -54.74 -17.44 -32.15
N LEU A 316 -53.63 -17.99 -32.62
CA LEU A 316 -53.58 -18.88 -33.79
C LEU A 316 -54.37 -20.17 -33.57
N ARG A 317 -54.29 -20.77 -32.38
CA ARG A 317 -55.10 -21.95 -32.02
C ARG A 317 -56.60 -21.67 -32.04
N ARG A 318 -57.03 -20.49 -31.56
CA ARG A 318 -58.44 -20.05 -31.62
C ARG A 318 -58.94 -19.78 -33.05
N ARG A 319 -58.08 -19.27 -33.94
CA ARG A 319 -58.45 -19.11 -35.37
C ARG A 319 -58.60 -20.45 -36.09
N LYS A 320 -57.73 -21.42 -35.81
CA LYS A 320 -57.86 -22.79 -36.36
C LYS A 320 -59.16 -23.47 -35.93
N SER A 321 -59.64 -23.28 -34.69
CA SER A 321 -60.91 -23.89 -34.26
C SER A 321 -62.15 -23.20 -34.84
N LYS A 322 -62.07 -21.93 -35.27
CA LYS A 322 -63.18 -21.24 -35.97
C LYS A 322 -63.23 -21.56 -37.46
N LEU A 323 -62.10 -21.82 -38.11
CA LEU A 323 -62.07 -22.20 -39.53
C LEU A 323 -62.69 -23.60 -39.78
N PHE A 324 -62.58 -24.50 -38.80
CA PHE A 324 -63.20 -25.83 -38.85
C PHE A 324 -64.72 -25.85 -38.57
N ILE A 325 -65.30 -24.77 -38.03
CA ILE A 325 -66.76 -24.66 -37.80
C ILE A 325 -67.47 -24.10 -39.05
N ASN A 326 -66.79 -23.34 -39.91
CA ASN A 326 -67.37 -22.77 -41.13
C ASN A 326 -67.17 -23.61 -42.41
N ILE A 327 -66.62 -24.83 -42.31
CA ILE A 327 -66.55 -25.80 -43.42
C ILE A 327 -67.63 -26.90 -43.26
N SER A 328 -68.40 -26.84 -42.18
CA SER A 328 -69.53 -27.73 -41.92
C SER A 328 -70.83 -26.93 -41.73
N VAL A 329 -71.32 -26.31 -42.81
CA VAL A 329 -72.74 -25.98 -43.01
C VAL A 329 -73.08 -26.32 -44.46
#